data_AF-E2J5A6-F1
#
_entry.id   AF-E2J5A6-F1
#
_cell.length_a   1.000
_cell.length_b   1.000
_cell.length_c   1.000
_cell.angle_alpha   90.00
_cell.angle_beta   90.00
_cell.angle_gamma   90.00
#
_symmetry.space_group_name_H-M   'P 1'
#
loop_
_entity.id
_entity.type
_entity.pdbx_description
1 polymer ?
#
loop_
_entity_poly.entity_id
_entity_poly.type
_entity_poly.pdbx_seq_one_letter_code
_entity_poly.pdbx_strand_id
1 'polypeptide(L)'
;VKDLRPGDRVLAADDEGRLLYSDFLAFLDRDAGAKKVFYVIETREPRERLLLTAAHLLFVAPHNDSAAGPPPGGAPGRRALFASRVRPGQRVYVVAERDGDRRLLPAAVHSVTLREESAGAYAPLTAQGTILINRVLASCYAVIEEHGWAHRAFAPFRLAHALLAALAPARTDRGGDGDGGGGGRAPPPSPARPRRPARA
;
A
#
# COMPACT_ATOMS: atom_id res chain seq x y z
N VAL A 1 2.35 19.17 2.02
CA VAL A 1 3.10 18.08 1.35
C VAL A 1 3.02 18.11 -0.17
N LYS A 2 1.97 18.67 -0.81
CA LYS A 2 1.78 18.62 -2.28
C LYS A 2 2.93 19.21 -3.12
N ASP A 3 3.72 20.13 -2.55
CA ASP A 3 4.79 20.85 -3.23
C ASP A 3 6.18 20.22 -3.03
N LEU A 4 6.27 19.06 -2.35
CA LEU A 4 7.53 18.37 -2.09
C LEU A 4 8.19 17.91 -3.40
N ARG A 5 9.53 18.05 -3.45
CA ARG A 5 10.39 17.69 -4.57
C ARG A 5 11.50 16.75 -4.10
N PRO A 6 11.96 15.81 -4.93
CA PRO A 6 13.11 14.98 -4.60
C PRO A 6 14.31 15.83 -4.14
N GLY A 7 14.89 15.47 -3.00
CA GLY A 7 15.95 16.25 -2.34
C GLY A 7 15.47 17.19 -1.24
N ASP A 8 14.17 17.47 -1.14
CA ASP A 8 13.61 18.15 0.05
C ASP A 8 13.79 17.26 1.28
N ARG A 9 14.07 17.87 2.43
CA ARG A 9 14.17 17.17 3.71
C ARG A 9 12.96 17.45 4.58
N VAL A 10 12.33 16.39 5.04
CA VAL A 10 11.13 16.45 5.90
C VAL A 10 11.42 15.84 7.26
N LEU A 11 10.70 16.32 8.28
CA LEU A 11 10.83 15.78 9.62
C LEU A 11 10.24 14.36 9.65
N ALA A 12 11.00 13.42 10.19
CA ALA A 12 10.68 12.00 10.36
C ALA A 12 11.10 11.53 11.77
N ALA A 13 10.81 10.28 12.10
CA ALA A 13 11.29 9.65 13.32
C ALA A 13 11.87 8.26 13.02
N ASP A 14 12.94 7.88 13.72
CA ASP A 14 13.46 6.52 13.72
C ASP A 14 12.66 5.56 14.61
N ASP A 15 13.08 4.30 14.61
CA ASP A 15 12.44 3.23 15.36
C ASP A 15 12.49 3.48 16.87
N GLU A 16 13.55 4.14 17.35
CA GLU A 16 13.69 4.58 18.75
C GLU A 16 12.84 5.83 19.07
N GLY A 17 12.49 6.61 18.06
CA GLY A 17 11.71 7.81 18.17
C GLY A 17 12.40 9.13 18.26
N ARG A 18 13.67 9.14 17.92
CA ARG A 18 14.43 10.35 17.73
C ARG A 18 13.96 11.02 16.45
N LEU A 19 13.77 12.32 16.53
CA LEU A 19 13.41 13.12 15.37
C LEU A 19 14.64 13.34 14.50
N LEU A 20 14.46 13.17 13.20
CA LEU A 20 15.52 13.38 12.21
C LEU A 20 14.92 13.96 10.92
N TYR A 21 15.76 14.58 10.13
CA TYR A 21 15.37 15.02 8.79
C TYR A 21 15.69 13.91 7.79
N SER A 22 14.67 13.40 7.12
CA SER A 22 14.78 12.39 6.08
C SER A 22 14.55 13.00 4.71
N ASP A 23 15.27 12.51 3.72
CA ASP A 23 15.07 12.92 2.34
C ASP A 23 13.70 12.44 1.85
N PHE A 24 12.97 13.33 1.20
CA PHE A 24 11.83 12.98 0.38
C PHE A 24 12.34 12.41 -0.95
N LEU A 25 11.83 11.23 -1.30
CA LEU A 25 12.27 10.49 -2.48
C LEU A 25 11.30 10.69 -3.64
N ALA A 26 10.01 10.42 -3.40
CA ALA A 26 8.95 10.47 -4.41
C ALA A 26 7.56 10.44 -3.75
N PHE A 27 6.50 10.55 -4.55
CA PHE A 27 5.15 10.19 -4.14
C PHE A 27 4.85 8.75 -4.59
N LEU A 28 4.43 7.89 -3.66
CA LEU A 28 3.93 6.54 -3.98
C LEU A 28 2.57 6.60 -4.70
N ASP A 29 1.75 7.57 -4.30
CA ASP A 29 0.47 7.88 -4.88
C ASP A 29 0.28 9.41 -4.87
N ARG A 30 -0.25 9.93 -5.97
CA ARG A 30 -0.52 11.35 -6.17
C ARG A 30 -1.75 11.48 -7.05
N ASP A 31 -2.83 11.91 -6.43
CA ASP A 31 -4.09 12.17 -7.11
C ASP A 31 -4.52 13.62 -6.85
N ALA A 32 -4.13 14.52 -7.76
CA ALA A 32 -4.37 15.94 -7.63
C ALA A 32 -5.78 16.30 -8.11
N GLY A 33 -6.56 17.00 -7.27
CA GLY A 33 -7.87 17.53 -7.66
C GLY A 33 -9.03 16.53 -7.59
N ALA A 34 -8.77 15.24 -7.31
CA ALA A 34 -9.84 14.30 -7.02
C ALA A 34 -10.49 14.59 -5.67
N LYS A 35 -11.83 14.56 -5.65
CA LYS A 35 -12.60 14.63 -4.42
C LYS A 35 -12.44 13.31 -3.66
N LYS A 36 -11.83 13.35 -2.47
CA LYS A 36 -11.63 12.17 -1.61
C LYS A 36 -12.19 12.40 -0.21
N VAL A 37 -12.61 11.31 0.43
CA VAL A 37 -13.00 11.31 1.84
C VAL A 37 -11.75 11.07 2.68
N PHE A 38 -11.52 11.95 3.64
CA PHE A 38 -10.43 11.88 4.60
C PHE A 38 -10.96 11.63 6.01
N TYR A 39 -10.23 10.80 6.76
CA TYR A 39 -10.32 10.73 8.21
C TYR A 39 -9.54 11.90 8.80
N VAL A 40 -10.25 12.75 9.53
CA VAL A 40 -9.71 13.84 10.31
C VAL A 40 -9.50 13.33 11.73
N ILE A 41 -8.24 13.16 12.12
CA ILE A 41 -7.84 12.75 13.46
C ILE A 41 -7.39 14.01 14.20
N GLU A 42 -8.08 14.36 15.28
CA GLU A 42 -7.71 15.48 16.15
C GLU A 42 -7.22 14.96 17.50
N THR A 43 -6.11 15.48 17.98
CA THR A 43 -5.57 15.17 19.32
C THR A 43 -6.00 16.22 20.35
N ARG A 44 -6.02 15.82 21.63
CA ARG A 44 -6.45 16.71 22.73
C ARG A 44 -5.32 17.65 23.17
N GLU A 45 -4.17 17.09 23.53
CA GLU A 45 -3.03 17.85 24.06
C GLU A 45 -1.70 17.14 23.72
N PRO A 46 -0.79 17.79 22.95
CA PRO A 46 -1.05 19.01 22.19
C PRO A 46 -2.16 18.80 21.16
N ARG A 47 -2.87 19.88 20.81
CA ARG A 47 -3.96 19.85 19.83
C ARG A 47 -3.39 19.93 18.42
N GLU A 48 -3.39 18.80 17.73
CA GLU A 48 -2.97 18.66 16.35
C GLU A 48 -4.08 18.02 15.53
N ARG A 49 -4.05 18.26 14.22
CA ARG A 49 -5.05 17.75 13.28
C ARG A 49 -4.38 17.16 12.06
N LEU A 50 -4.65 15.89 11.79
CA LEU A 50 -4.11 15.18 10.63
C LEU A 50 -5.23 14.62 9.76
N LEU A 51 -5.11 14.79 8.44
CA LEU A 51 -6.04 14.30 7.43
C LEU A 51 -5.39 13.19 6.63
N LEU A 52 -6.05 12.03 6.58
CA LEU A 52 -5.51 10.82 5.95
C LEU A 52 -6.61 10.04 5.25
N THR A 53 -6.26 9.26 4.24
CA THR A 53 -7.18 8.28 3.67
C THR A 53 -7.41 7.12 4.65
N ALA A 54 -8.50 6.38 4.47
CA ALA A 54 -8.91 5.28 5.34
C ALA A 54 -7.80 4.24 5.60
N ALA A 55 -6.98 3.99 4.59
CA ALA A 55 -5.97 2.94 4.53
C ALA A 55 -4.53 3.43 4.85
N HIS A 56 -4.36 4.69 5.24
CA HIS A 56 -3.06 5.21 5.66
C HIS A 56 -2.69 4.70 7.06
N LEU A 57 -1.43 4.36 7.27
CA LEU A 57 -0.96 3.81 8.55
C LEU A 57 -0.48 4.94 9.50
N LEU A 58 -1.01 4.95 10.72
CA LEU A 58 -0.57 5.80 11.82
C LEU A 58 0.03 4.95 12.92
N PHE A 59 1.10 5.46 13.52
CA PHE A 59 1.67 4.87 14.70
C PHE A 59 0.83 5.23 15.93
N VAL A 60 0.37 4.21 16.64
CA VAL A 60 -0.33 4.33 17.91
C VAL A 60 0.57 3.89 19.05
N ALA A 61 0.56 4.67 20.13
CA ALA A 61 1.26 4.31 21.34
C ALA A 61 0.48 3.22 22.10
N PRO A 62 1.17 2.34 22.85
CA PRO A 62 0.51 1.43 23.77
C PRO A 62 -0.36 2.19 24.77
N HIS A 63 -1.48 1.61 25.17
CA HIS A 63 -2.18 2.06 26.38
C HIS A 63 -1.38 1.58 27.59
N ASN A 64 -1.37 2.34 28.69
CA ASN A 64 -0.67 1.93 29.92
C ASN A 64 -1.15 0.55 30.45
N ASP A 65 -2.33 0.09 30.03
CA ASP A 65 -2.91 -1.23 30.39
C ASP A 65 -2.77 -2.31 29.30
N SER A 66 -2.14 -2.00 28.17
CA SER A 66 -1.88 -3.00 27.12
C SER A 66 -0.51 -3.62 27.34
N ALA A 67 -0.45 -4.66 28.15
CA ALA A 67 0.56 -5.71 28.07
C ALA A 67 0.42 -6.52 26.75
N ALA A 68 0.26 -5.83 25.62
CA ALA A 68 0.46 -6.41 24.32
C ALA A 68 1.99 -6.48 24.16
N GLY A 69 2.54 -7.66 24.45
CA GLY A 69 3.96 -7.94 24.22
C GLY A 69 4.39 -7.57 22.79
N PRO A 70 5.71 -7.46 22.55
CA PRO A 70 6.23 -7.18 21.22
C PRO A 70 5.59 -8.14 20.20
N PRO A 71 5.26 -7.67 18.98
CA PRO A 71 4.75 -8.57 17.95
C PRO A 71 5.73 -9.73 17.76
N PRO A 72 5.24 -10.98 17.59
CA PRO A 72 6.12 -12.13 17.41
C PRO A 72 7.03 -11.90 16.21
N GLY A 73 8.35 -11.81 16.47
CA GLY A 73 9.39 -11.59 15.46
C GLY A 73 9.84 -10.15 15.23
N GLY A 74 9.43 -9.18 16.05
CA GLY A 74 9.82 -7.76 15.88
C GLY A 74 10.53 -7.17 17.10
N ALA A 75 11.49 -6.28 16.85
CA ALA A 75 11.96 -5.29 17.81
C ALA A 75 10.77 -4.55 18.46
N PRO A 76 10.89 -3.91 19.64
CA PRO A 76 9.81 -3.18 20.30
C PRO A 76 9.39 -1.94 19.47
N GLY A 77 8.70 -2.20 18.37
CA GLY A 77 8.34 -1.26 17.34
C GLY A 77 6.93 -0.73 17.58
N ARG A 78 6.74 0.54 17.25
CA ARG A 78 5.45 1.22 17.34
C ARG A 78 4.39 0.46 16.55
N ARG A 79 3.26 0.17 17.19
CA ARG A 79 2.13 -0.45 16.50
C ARG A 79 1.56 0.52 15.48
N ALA A 80 1.46 0.12 14.22
CA ALA A 80 0.77 0.87 13.19
C ALA A 80 -0.70 0.43 13.06
N LEU A 81 -1.62 1.37 12.87
CA LEU A 81 -3.03 1.12 12.62
C LEU A 81 -3.49 1.93 11.40
N PHE A 82 -4.42 1.36 10.62
CA PHE A 82 -5.13 2.11 9.60
C PHE A 82 -5.89 3.29 10.21
N ALA A 83 -5.90 4.44 9.53
CA ALA A 83 -6.64 5.63 9.95
C ALA A 83 -8.12 5.33 10.22
N SER A 84 -8.74 4.46 9.40
CA SER A 84 -10.11 4.00 9.57
C SER A 84 -10.38 3.20 10.85
N ARG A 85 -9.33 2.69 11.50
CA ARG A 85 -9.38 1.92 12.75
C ARG A 85 -8.96 2.74 13.96
N VAL A 86 -8.49 3.98 13.77
CA VAL A 86 -8.20 4.88 14.88
C VAL A 86 -9.51 5.28 15.57
N ARG A 87 -9.51 5.32 16.90
CA ARG A 87 -10.68 5.68 17.71
C ARG A 87 -10.30 6.72 18.75
N PRO A 88 -11.24 7.61 19.15
CA PRO A 88 -11.05 8.47 20.32
C PRO A 88 -10.61 7.66 21.55
N GLY A 89 -9.72 8.24 22.35
CA GLY A 89 -9.11 7.59 23.52
C GLY A 89 -7.84 6.78 23.23
N GLN A 90 -7.60 6.38 21.97
CA GLN A 90 -6.28 5.88 21.57
C GLN A 90 -5.25 7.00 21.58
N ARG A 91 -3.95 6.64 21.57
CA ARG A 91 -2.86 7.61 21.58
C ARG A 91 -2.07 7.52 20.28
N VAL A 92 -1.84 8.65 19.64
CA VAL A 92 -0.96 8.80 18.47
C VAL A 92 0.27 9.60 18.86
N TYR A 93 1.33 9.51 18.07
CA TYR A 93 2.56 10.25 18.34
C TYR A 93 2.54 11.63 17.69
N VAL A 94 2.84 12.65 18.49
CA VAL A 94 2.89 14.05 18.06
C VAL A 94 4.17 14.72 18.54
N VAL A 95 4.64 15.73 17.81
CA VAL A 95 5.79 16.53 18.23
C VAL A 95 5.36 17.70 19.09
N ALA A 96 5.84 17.70 20.32
CA ALA A 96 5.78 18.86 21.20
C ALA A 96 7.18 19.50 21.29
N GLU A 97 7.18 20.81 21.52
CA GLU A 97 8.39 21.54 21.90
C GLU A 97 8.36 21.70 23.41
N ARG A 98 9.43 21.29 24.08
CA ARG A 98 9.62 21.46 25.52
C ARG A 98 11.04 21.89 25.80
N ASP A 99 11.21 23.01 26.48
CA ASP A 99 12.52 23.56 26.86
C ASP A 99 13.47 23.76 25.67
N GLY A 100 12.93 24.11 24.49
CA GLY A 100 13.69 24.30 23.25
C GLY A 100 14.02 23.04 22.47
N ASP A 101 13.69 21.85 22.99
CA ASP A 101 13.90 20.56 22.34
C ASP A 101 12.59 20.00 21.77
N ARG A 102 12.68 19.41 20.57
CA ARG A 102 11.53 18.78 19.90
C ARG A 102 11.51 17.31 20.27
N ARG A 103 10.40 16.86 20.84
CA ARG A 103 10.24 15.45 21.23
C ARG A 103 8.93 14.89 20.75
N LEU A 104 8.99 13.62 20.38
CA LEU A 104 7.82 12.85 20.04
C LEU A 104 7.16 12.34 21.32
N LEU A 105 5.88 12.65 21.52
CA LEU A 105 5.12 12.29 22.71
C LEU A 105 3.78 11.66 22.32
N PRO A 106 3.23 10.76 23.14
CA PRO A 106 1.91 10.20 22.90
C PRO A 106 0.80 11.19 23.29
N ALA A 107 -0.06 11.56 22.34
CA ALA A 107 -1.24 12.40 22.57
C ALA A 107 -2.54 11.62 22.33
N ALA A 108 -3.50 11.83 23.21
CA ALA A 108 -4.81 11.19 23.10
C ALA A 108 -5.59 11.75 21.91
N VAL A 109 -6.13 10.86 21.09
CA VAL A 109 -7.10 11.19 20.04
C VAL A 109 -8.38 11.66 20.70
N HIS A 110 -8.74 12.90 20.42
CA HIS A 110 -9.95 13.55 20.89
C HIS A 110 -11.16 13.17 20.03
N SER A 111 -11.01 13.23 18.71
CA SER A 111 -12.09 12.96 17.77
C SER A 111 -11.56 12.36 16.47
N VAL A 112 -12.43 11.60 15.81
CA VAL A 112 -12.21 11.07 14.46
C VAL A 112 -13.45 11.37 13.65
N THR A 113 -13.32 12.19 12.62
CA THR A 113 -14.45 12.60 11.76
C THR A 113 -14.11 12.37 10.29
N LEU A 114 -15.13 12.36 9.43
CA LEU A 114 -14.96 12.25 7.99
C LEU A 114 -15.13 13.63 7.36
N ARG A 115 -14.26 13.95 6.39
CA ARG A 115 -14.36 15.18 5.60
C ARG A 115 -14.04 14.92 4.14
N GLU A 116 -14.87 15.41 3.24
CA GLU A 116 -14.57 15.44 1.82
C GLU A 116 -13.66 16.63 1.50
N GLU A 117 -12.60 16.38 0.74
CA GLU A 117 -11.66 17.41 0.29
C GLU A 117 -11.39 17.24 -1.21
N SER A 118 -11.31 18.36 -1.92
CA SER A 118 -10.99 18.42 -3.35
C SER A 118 -9.52 18.71 -3.63
N ALA A 119 -8.70 18.89 -2.59
CA ALA A 119 -7.28 19.17 -2.73
C ALA A 119 -6.47 17.97 -3.28
N GLY A 120 -7.08 16.78 -3.32
CA GLY A 120 -6.43 15.54 -3.70
C GLY A 120 -5.72 14.83 -2.55
N ALA A 121 -5.12 13.68 -2.85
CA ALA A 121 -4.32 12.89 -1.89
C ALA A 121 -2.87 12.73 -2.38
N TYR A 122 -1.95 12.75 -1.42
CA TYR A 122 -0.51 12.69 -1.68
C TYR A 122 0.12 11.73 -0.65
N ALA A 123 0.80 10.69 -1.12
CA ALA A 123 1.50 9.71 -0.28
C ALA A 123 3.02 9.88 -0.44
N PRO A 124 3.65 10.82 0.30
CA PRO A 124 5.08 11.05 0.21
C PRO A 124 5.88 9.88 0.78
N LEU A 125 6.90 9.43 0.05
CA LEU A 125 7.90 8.48 0.49
C LEU A 125 9.15 9.21 0.95
N THR A 126 9.58 8.90 2.16
CA THR A 126 10.86 9.35 2.71
C THR A 126 11.84 8.18 2.77
N ALA A 127 13.14 8.45 2.78
CA ALA A 127 14.16 7.43 2.99
C ALA A 127 13.95 6.64 4.31
N GLN A 128 13.41 7.31 5.33
CA GLN A 128 13.10 6.69 6.61
C GLN A 128 11.81 5.88 6.64
N GLY A 129 10.90 6.08 5.67
CA GLY A 129 9.58 5.44 5.65
C GLY A 129 8.59 5.98 6.69
N THR A 130 8.96 7.04 7.41
CA THR A 130 8.08 7.81 8.30
C THR A 130 8.12 9.29 7.95
N ILE A 131 7.06 10.01 8.31
CA ILE A 131 6.95 11.44 8.07
C ILE A 131 6.07 12.09 9.14
N LEU A 132 6.40 13.33 9.50
CA LEU A 132 5.57 14.17 10.34
C LEU A 132 4.76 15.13 9.48
N ILE A 133 3.44 14.99 9.55
CA ILE A 133 2.48 15.86 8.87
C ILE A 133 1.65 16.54 9.94
N ASN A 134 1.61 17.88 9.92
CA ASN A 134 0.97 18.66 10.98
C ASN A 134 1.41 18.19 12.37
N ARG A 135 2.72 17.93 12.54
CA ARG A 135 3.35 17.46 13.78
C ARG A 135 2.93 16.07 14.26
N VAL A 136 2.05 15.37 13.55
CA VAL A 136 1.64 13.98 13.86
C VAL A 136 2.51 13.02 13.04
N LEU A 137 3.03 11.98 13.68
CA LEU A 137 3.83 10.95 13.02
C LEU A 137 2.93 9.96 12.26
N ALA A 138 3.21 9.80 10.98
CA ALA A 138 2.57 8.81 10.11
C ALA A 138 3.63 7.94 9.42
N SER A 139 3.21 6.75 9.00
CA SER A 139 3.99 5.94 8.07
C SER A 139 3.84 6.49 6.66
N CYS A 140 4.85 6.36 5.82
CA CYS A 140 4.74 6.65 4.38
C CYS A 140 3.89 5.61 3.63
N TYR A 141 3.54 4.49 4.28
CA TYR A 141 2.83 3.38 3.65
C TYR A 141 1.32 3.42 3.93
N ALA A 142 0.57 3.08 2.88
CA ALA A 142 -0.87 2.92 2.91
C ALA A 142 -1.27 1.76 2.00
N VAL A 143 -2.38 1.09 2.27
CA VAL A 143 -2.98 0.19 1.27
C VAL A 143 -3.64 1.06 0.21
N ILE A 144 -3.14 1.01 -1.02
CA ILE A 144 -3.71 1.76 -2.14
C ILE A 144 -4.94 0.99 -2.64
N GLU A 145 -6.13 1.45 -2.27
CA GLU A 145 -7.39 0.95 -2.83
C GLU A 145 -7.68 1.59 -4.19
N GLU A 146 -6.86 1.29 -5.20
CA GLU A 146 -7.22 1.60 -6.58
C GLU A 146 -7.18 0.30 -7.40
N HIS A 147 -8.37 -0.18 -7.76
CA HIS A 147 -8.64 -1.38 -8.57
C HIS A 147 -8.13 -1.28 -10.03
N GLY A 148 -7.14 -0.43 -10.31
CA GLY A 148 -6.49 -0.27 -11.62
C GLY A 148 -4.98 -0.53 -11.65
N TRP A 149 -4.32 -0.74 -10.50
CA TRP A 149 -2.85 -0.77 -10.43
C TRP A 149 -2.19 -2.12 -10.74
N ALA A 150 -2.92 -3.23 -10.75
CA ALA A 150 -2.37 -4.50 -11.21
C ALA A 150 -1.85 -4.39 -12.66
N HIS A 151 -2.43 -3.52 -13.48
CA HIS A 151 -1.97 -3.35 -14.86
C HIS A 151 -0.73 -2.45 -14.98
N ARG A 152 -0.62 -1.39 -14.17
CA ARG A 152 0.54 -0.46 -14.21
C ARG A 152 1.75 -0.95 -13.43
N ALA A 153 1.56 -1.60 -12.28
CA ALA A 153 2.68 -2.11 -11.48
C ALA A 153 3.48 -3.20 -12.22
N PHE A 154 2.82 -3.98 -13.07
CA PHE A 154 3.48 -4.96 -13.95
C PHE A 154 3.84 -4.40 -15.34
N ALA A 155 3.56 -3.13 -15.66
CA ALA A 155 3.89 -2.56 -16.97
C ALA A 155 5.41 -2.54 -17.26
N PRO A 156 6.30 -2.20 -16.31
CA PRO A 156 7.75 -2.29 -16.53
C PRO A 156 8.19 -3.73 -16.82
N PHE A 157 7.64 -4.70 -16.09
CA PHE A 157 7.94 -6.12 -16.28
C PHE A 157 7.41 -6.64 -17.62
N ARG A 158 6.21 -6.23 -18.04
CA ARG A 158 5.63 -6.59 -19.35
C ARG A 158 6.42 -6.00 -20.50
N LEU A 159 6.89 -4.76 -20.38
CA LEU A 159 7.73 -4.13 -21.39
C LEU A 159 9.11 -4.82 -21.48
N ALA A 160 9.75 -5.08 -20.34
CA ALA A 160 11.01 -5.82 -20.30
C ALA A 160 10.85 -7.23 -20.91
N HIS A 161 9.78 -7.95 -20.55
CA HIS A 161 9.47 -9.25 -21.11
C HIS A 161 9.15 -9.19 -22.62
N ALA A 162 8.42 -8.18 -23.09
CA ALA A 162 8.12 -8.00 -24.51
C ALA A 162 9.39 -7.71 -25.32
N LEU A 163 10.31 -6.89 -24.79
CA LEU A 163 11.60 -6.62 -25.40
C LEU A 163 12.48 -7.88 -25.43
N LEU A 164 12.53 -8.64 -24.34
CA LEU A 164 13.25 -9.92 -24.27
C LEU A 164 12.66 -10.95 -25.25
N ALA A 165 11.34 -11.02 -25.39
CA ALA A 165 10.67 -11.91 -26.34
C ALA A 165 10.89 -11.48 -27.81
N ALA A 166 10.98 -10.18 -28.09
CA ALA A 166 11.29 -9.66 -29.42
C ALA A 166 12.77 -9.84 -29.81
N LEU A 167 13.67 -9.92 -28.82
CA LEU A 167 15.10 -10.20 -29.01
C LEU A 167 15.43 -11.70 -28.95
N ALA A 168 14.47 -12.54 -28.58
CA ALA A 168 14.66 -13.98 -28.62
C ALA A 168 14.74 -14.44 -30.09
N PRO A 169 15.83 -15.08 -30.53
CA PRO A 169 15.91 -15.62 -31.88
C PRO A 169 14.80 -16.65 -32.03
N ALA A 170 13.99 -16.51 -33.08
CA ALA A 170 13.10 -17.57 -33.52
C ALA A 170 13.98 -18.82 -33.70
N ARG A 171 13.79 -19.84 -32.85
CA ARG A 171 14.34 -21.17 -33.12
C ARG A 171 13.70 -21.65 -34.40
N THR A 172 14.37 -21.40 -35.51
CA THR A 172 14.25 -22.22 -36.70
C THR A 172 14.77 -23.59 -36.33
N ASP A 173 13.88 -24.55 -36.13
CA ASP A 173 14.21 -25.91 -36.54
C ASP A 173 13.29 -26.28 -37.70
N ARG A 174 13.94 -26.33 -38.86
CA ARG A 174 13.41 -26.71 -40.16
C ARG A 174 14.02 -28.08 -40.46
N GLY A 175 13.16 -29.08 -40.66
CA GLY A 175 13.42 -30.15 -41.62
C GLY A 175 13.94 -31.47 -41.06
N GLY A 176 13.09 -32.49 -41.14
CA GLY A 176 13.45 -33.90 -41.04
C GLY A 176 12.34 -34.74 -41.64
N ASP A 177 12.18 -34.64 -42.97
CA ASP A 177 11.37 -35.55 -43.79
C ASP A 177 11.88 -37.00 -43.62
N GLY A 178 10.93 -37.93 -43.51
CA GLY A 178 11.20 -39.36 -43.41
C GLY A 178 9.93 -40.17 -43.66
N ASP A 179 9.66 -40.36 -44.95
CA ASP A 179 8.65 -41.22 -45.58
C ASP A 179 8.62 -42.67 -45.06
N GLY A 180 7.44 -43.32 -45.14
CA GLY A 180 7.24 -44.73 -44.80
C GLY A 180 5.77 -45.12 -44.66
N GLY A 181 5.10 -45.35 -45.79
CA GLY A 181 3.66 -45.62 -45.89
C GLY A 181 3.16 -47.05 -45.60
N GLY A 182 1.83 -47.20 -45.79
CA GLY A 182 1.04 -48.44 -45.76
C GLY A 182 -0.12 -48.31 -44.76
N GLY A 183 -1.41 -48.23 -45.11
CA GLY A 183 -2.16 -48.80 -46.23
C GLY A 183 -3.25 -49.71 -45.63
N GLY A 184 -4.51 -49.27 -45.56
CA GLY A 184 -5.58 -50.11 -44.98
C GLY A 184 -6.96 -49.44 -44.88
N ARG A 185 -7.79 -49.70 -45.89
CA ARG A 185 -9.20 -49.27 -46.11
C ARG A 185 -10.12 -49.36 -44.88
N ALA A 186 -11.01 -48.37 -44.77
CA ALA A 186 -12.28 -48.44 -44.03
C ALA A 186 -13.39 -49.08 -44.89
N PRO A 187 -14.41 -49.70 -44.27
CA PRO A 187 -15.80 -49.47 -44.72
C PRO A 187 -16.78 -49.33 -43.50
N PRO A 188 -18.12 -49.29 -43.65
CA PRO A 188 -18.97 -48.11 -43.42
C PRO A 188 -19.97 -48.30 -42.22
N PRO A 189 -20.94 -47.38 -41.97
CA PRO A 189 -21.52 -47.15 -40.63
C PRO A 189 -22.93 -47.76 -40.34
N SER A 190 -23.35 -47.59 -39.06
CA SER A 190 -24.73 -47.52 -38.52
C SER A 190 -25.49 -48.85 -38.22
N PRO A 191 -26.50 -48.90 -37.30
CA PRO A 191 -27.45 -47.84 -36.94
C PRO A 191 -27.76 -47.64 -35.43
N ALA A 192 -28.65 -46.68 -35.18
CA ALA A 192 -28.99 -46.06 -33.90
C ALA A 192 -30.18 -46.69 -33.13
N ARG A 193 -30.14 -46.50 -31.78
CA ARG A 193 -31.25 -46.21 -30.81
C ARG A 193 -32.27 -47.34 -30.50
N PRO A 194 -32.94 -47.35 -29.30
CA PRO A 194 -33.67 -46.22 -28.71
C PRO A 194 -33.63 -46.03 -27.17
N ARG A 195 -34.48 -45.07 -26.73
CA ARG A 195 -34.55 -44.28 -25.48
C ARG A 195 -35.28 -44.95 -24.28
N ARG A 196 -34.88 -44.53 -23.05
CA ARG A 196 -35.68 -44.14 -21.83
C ARG A 196 -36.56 -45.19 -21.11
N PRO A 197 -37.17 -44.92 -19.91
CA PRO A 197 -36.85 -43.98 -18.79
C PRO A 197 -37.09 -44.55 -17.35
N ALA A 198 -36.73 -43.72 -16.33
CA ALA A 198 -37.41 -43.45 -15.03
C ALA A 198 -37.49 -44.46 -13.87
N ARG A 199 -37.23 -43.90 -12.66
CA ARG A 199 -37.86 -44.08 -11.32
C ARG A 199 -36.77 -44.11 -10.22
N ALA A 200 -36.92 -43.54 -9.03
CA ALA A 200 -37.96 -42.72 -8.40
C ALA A 200 -37.25 -41.81 -7.37
#